data_AF-A0A842VWQ9-F1
#
_entry.id   AF-A0A842VWQ9-F1
#
_cell.length_a   1.000
_cell.length_b   1.000
_cell.length_c   1.000
_cell.angle_alpha   90.00
_cell.angle_beta   90.00
_cell.angle_gamma   90.00
#
_symmetry.space_group_name_H-M   'P 1'
#
loop_
_entity.id
_entity.type
_entity.pdbx_description
1 polymer ?
#
loop_
_entity_poly.entity_id
_entity_poly.type
_entity_poly.pdbx_seq_one_letter_code
_entity_poly.pdbx_strand_id
1 'polypeptide(L)'
;MQIFISYARADLESFKIADVATALEQHNEIEKVYYWDRDNKAYQTIRQYMEEKVEISDVILTFCSKNSNDSGPVQEELEMALYLGKTIVPIFKDVDDLSLSLKIKRGVEYHSNDFDGFMQDLMLILSKSEKSTNLTEKLFSMAKNKSAKLSIQDKIRKISAKVGETLVQVEQIYRNSKGFLLDDQISGLGLANSNLTSFPDLNDFETLKRLSLLNNQVEFLPDNMPPWDLLTHLWLGNNNITYIPNWFKEISNLEILDLSNNKLGLFPSILLKDLKKLKLLDLSHNLLNSFNGKELPSDLSYVNLKNNKIRKIDWKFEDAIPNLKHISISNNPLTEIPDNFGNFKQLEILELDNTHLKSLPDEIANLPNLRYLYVHNSDLMRIPESFGKLQSLEKLWIFMTKIEQLPESMSDLSNLKTIYLDLGIIQSAKNKKIIRDLSRNKTDIIVYSGKKRIS
;
A
#
# COMPACT_ATOMS: atom_id res chain seq x y z
N MET A 1 32.40 19.70 13.87
CA MET A 1 31.19 19.03 13.34
C MET A 1 31.32 18.88 11.84
N GLN A 2 31.06 17.69 11.30
CA GLN A 2 31.08 17.43 9.85
C GLN A 2 29.67 17.53 9.28
N ILE A 3 29.49 18.30 8.21
CA ILE A 3 28.17 18.53 7.60
C ILE A 3 28.16 18.03 6.16
N PHE A 4 27.14 17.22 5.81
CA PHE A 4 26.85 16.87 4.43
C PHE A 4 25.72 17.76 3.90
N ILE A 5 25.89 18.33 2.71
CA ILE A 5 24.88 19.14 2.05
C ILE A 5 24.51 18.49 0.73
N SER A 6 23.24 18.08 0.62
CA SER A 6 22.70 17.45 -0.58
C SER A 6 21.81 18.39 -1.37
N TYR A 7 21.94 18.36 -2.70
CA TYR A 7 21.15 19.14 -3.64
C TYR A 7 20.34 18.25 -4.57
N ALA A 8 19.04 18.51 -4.71
CA ALA A 8 18.23 17.87 -5.74
C ALA A 8 17.63 18.87 -6.74
N ARG A 9 17.76 18.54 -8.03
CA ARG A 9 17.25 19.23 -9.25
C ARG A 9 15.89 19.96 -9.08
N ALA A 10 15.54 21.01 -9.84
CA ALA A 10 16.25 21.85 -10.81
C ALA A 10 15.45 23.18 -10.96
N ASP A 11 15.33 23.95 -9.88
CA ASP A 11 14.50 25.18 -9.88
C ASP A 11 15.04 26.24 -8.90
N LEU A 12 16.15 25.95 -8.20
CA LEU A 12 16.71 26.82 -7.16
C LEU A 12 17.92 27.61 -7.69
N GLU A 13 17.71 28.41 -8.75
CA GLU A 13 18.75 29.30 -9.31
C GLU A 13 19.25 30.40 -8.34
N SER A 14 18.76 30.48 -7.10
CA SER A 14 19.13 31.53 -6.14
C SER A 14 20.22 31.15 -5.14
N PHE A 15 20.54 29.85 -4.95
CA PHE A 15 21.51 29.42 -3.96
C PHE A 15 22.60 28.57 -4.60
N LYS A 16 23.81 29.13 -4.74
CA LYS A 16 24.98 28.33 -5.08
C LYS A 16 25.36 27.53 -3.83
N ILE A 17 25.15 26.22 -3.84
CA ILE A 17 25.46 25.34 -2.71
C ILE A 17 26.94 25.44 -2.28
N ALA A 18 27.83 25.74 -3.23
CA ALA A 18 29.23 26.03 -2.96
C ALA A 18 29.42 27.27 -2.08
N ASP A 19 28.60 28.32 -2.24
CA ASP A 19 28.67 29.54 -1.43
C ASP A 19 28.14 29.28 -0.01
N VAL A 20 27.08 28.48 0.13
CA VAL A 20 26.57 28.01 1.44
C VAL A 20 27.63 27.17 2.15
N ALA A 21 28.23 26.20 1.46
CA ALA A 21 29.29 25.36 2.02
C ALA A 21 30.48 26.20 2.47
N THR A 22 30.92 27.14 1.63
CA THR A 22 32.02 28.06 1.96
C THR A 22 31.71 28.92 3.19
N ALA A 23 30.47 29.43 3.31
CA ALA A 23 30.06 30.23 4.46
C ALA A 23 29.97 29.41 5.76
N LEU A 24 29.52 28.15 5.67
CA LEU A 24 29.48 27.23 6.82
C LEU A 24 30.88 26.84 7.29
N GLU A 25 31.82 26.58 6.36
CA GLU A 25 33.21 26.28 6.71
C GLU A 25 33.95 27.45 7.39
N GLN A 26 33.46 28.68 7.24
CA GLN A 26 33.99 29.84 7.97
C GLN A 26 33.59 29.87 9.45
N HIS A 27 32.68 29.00 9.89
CA HIS A 27 32.29 28.95 11.29
C HIS A 27 33.19 28.01 12.11
N ASN A 28 33.67 28.50 13.25
CA ASN A 28 34.68 27.83 14.07
C ASN A 28 34.26 26.46 14.64
N GLU A 29 32.97 26.13 14.65
CA GLU A 29 32.43 24.85 15.13
C GLU A 29 32.28 23.78 14.02
N ILE A 30 32.38 24.21 12.76
CA ILE A 30 32.24 23.35 11.59
C ILE A 30 33.64 22.96 11.14
N GLU A 31 33.94 21.67 11.24
CA GLU A 31 35.28 21.15 10.94
C GLU A 31 35.46 20.96 9.44
N LYS A 32 34.40 20.49 8.77
CA LYS A 32 34.42 20.19 7.35
C LYS A 32 33.02 20.12 6.76
N VAL A 33 32.87 20.60 5.52
CA VAL A 33 31.63 20.47 4.76
C VAL A 33 31.87 19.61 3.52
N TYR A 34 30.93 18.71 3.26
CA TYR A 34 30.87 17.91 2.05
C TYR A 34 29.61 18.29 1.29
N TYR A 35 29.72 18.70 0.03
CA TYR A 35 28.56 19.06 -0.77
C TYR A 35 28.57 18.37 -2.13
N TRP A 36 27.38 18.06 -2.62
CA TRP A 36 27.17 17.54 -3.97
C TRP A 36 26.41 18.55 -4.83
N ASP A 37 26.97 18.86 -6.00
CA ASP A 37 26.33 19.66 -7.05
C ASP A 37 26.56 18.96 -8.39
N ARG A 38 25.54 18.97 -9.26
CA ARG A 38 25.56 18.32 -10.57
C ARG A 38 26.66 18.86 -11.49
N ASP A 39 27.08 20.12 -11.29
CA ASP A 39 28.16 20.73 -12.05
C ASP A 39 29.57 20.33 -11.56
N ASN A 40 29.67 19.66 -10.40
CA ASN A 40 30.91 19.13 -9.87
C ASN A 40 31.21 17.76 -10.51
N LYS A 41 32.07 17.76 -11.55
CA LYS A 41 32.36 16.65 -12.50
C LYS A 41 32.99 15.36 -11.92
N ALA A 42 32.63 14.91 -10.72
CA ALA A 42 33.07 13.62 -10.20
C ALA A 42 32.04 12.52 -10.55
N TYR A 43 32.34 11.74 -11.59
CA TYR A 43 31.50 10.62 -12.05
C TYR A 43 31.59 9.43 -11.06
N GLN A 44 30.64 9.36 -10.13
CA GLN A 44 30.20 8.16 -9.42
C GLN A 44 28.66 8.22 -9.31
N THR A 45 27.98 7.07 -9.15
CA THR A 45 26.53 7.08 -8.92
C THR A 45 26.22 7.84 -7.63
N ILE A 46 25.23 8.74 -7.66
CA ILE A 46 24.79 9.57 -6.51
C ILE A 46 24.73 8.75 -5.23
N ARG A 47 24.11 7.57 -5.28
CA ARG A 47 24.04 6.62 -4.16
C ARG A 47 25.40 6.26 -3.55
N GLN A 48 26.38 5.88 -4.37
CA GLN A 48 27.71 5.52 -3.90
C GLN A 48 28.41 6.73 -3.24
N TYR A 49 28.31 7.90 -3.86
CA TYR A 49 28.90 9.12 -3.30
C TYR A 49 28.28 9.46 -1.93
N MET A 50 26.97 9.29 -1.81
CA MET A 50 26.26 9.58 -0.57
C MET A 50 26.55 8.54 0.50
N GLU A 51 26.62 7.24 0.18
CA GLU A 51 27.00 6.20 1.15
C GLU A 51 28.35 6.55 1.80
N GLU A 52 29.34 6.96 1.01
CA GLU A 52 30.66 7.35 1.51
C GLU A 52 30.66 8.65 2.34
N LYS A 53 29.89 9.68 1.95
CA LYS A 53 29.94 11.01 2.60
C LYS A 53 28.94 11.19 3.73
N VAL A 54 27.80 10.53 3.67
CA VAL A 54 26.77 10.57 4.72
C VAL A 54 27.22 9.79 5.95
N GLU A 55 27.89 8.65 5.77
CA GLU A 55 28.35 7.82 6.90
C GLU A 55 29.26 8.60 7.86
N ILE A 56 30.14 9.44 7.30
CA ILE A 56 31.12 10.23 8.08
C ILE A 56 30.59 11.58 8.59
N SER A 57 29.41 12.03 8.15
CA SER A 57 28.87 13.35 8.53
C SER A 57 28.00 13.26 9.79
N ASP A 58 28.00 14.32 10.60
CA ASP A 58 27.19 14.43 11.83
C ASP A 58 25.78 14.97 11.54
N VAL A 59 25.70 15.93 10.61
CA VAL A 59 24.48 16.64 10.22
C VAL A 59 24.34 16.62 8.70
N ILE A 60 23.11 16.46 8.22
CA ILE A 60 22.76 16.46 6.80
C ILE A 60 21.80 17.60 6.53
N LEU A 61 22.21 18.52 5.67
CA LEU A 61 21.37 19.60 5.15
C LEU A 61 20.88 19.20 3.75
N THR A 62 19.57 19.26 3.51
CA THR A 62 19.00 18.87 2.21
C THR A 62 18.15 19.97 1.62
N PHE A 63 18.43 20.36 0.37
CA PHE A 63 17.67 21.37 -0.36
C PHE A 63 16.62 20.71 -1.25
N CYS A 64 15.35 21.00 -0.99
CA CYS A 64 14.22 20.38 -1.68
C CYS A 64 13.39 21.42 -2.45
N SER A 65 13.01 21.12 -3.70
CA SER A 65 12.09 21.96 -4.50
C SER A 65 10.62 21.53 -4.36
N LYS A 66 9.70 22.44 -4.72
CA LYS A 66 8.24 22.29 -4.62
C LYS A 66 7.68 21.08 -5.38
N ASN A 67 8.41 20.56 -6.38
CA ASN A 67 8.02 19.42 -7.21
C ASN A 67 8.70 18.09 -6.81
N SER A 68 9.19 17.98 -5.57
CA SER A 68 9.91 16.79 -5.06
C SER A 68 9.10 15.50 -4.97
N ASN A 69 7.83 15.49 -5.37
CA ASN A 69 7.04 14.26 -5.50
C ASN A 69 7.53 13.32 -6.62
N ASP A 70 8.51 13.73 -7.45
CA ASP A 70 9.04 12.91 -8.57
C ASP A 70 10.57 12.84 -8.64
N SER A 71 11.31 13.32 -7.64
CA SER A 71 12.78 13.22 -7.63
C SER A 71 13.24 12.04 -6.75
N GLY A 72 13.32 10.85 -7.36
CA GLY A 72 13.90 9.65 -6.74
C GLY A 72 15.17 9.87 -5.89
N PRO A 73 16.12 10.76 -6.28
CA PRO A 73 17.32 11.03 -5.47
C PRO A 73 17.07 11.61 -4.07
N VAL A 74 16.12 12.55 -3.89
CA VAL A 74 15.83 13.18 -2.57
C VAL A 74 15.30 12.17 -1.58
N GLN A 75 14.44 11.28 -2.07
CA GLN A 75 13.82 10.27 -1.23
C GLN A 75 14.87 9.24 -0.78
N GLU A 76 15.74 8.81 -1.69
CA GLU A 76 16.85 7.91 -1.36
C GLU A 76 17.83 8.53 -0.35
N GLU A 77 18.13 9.83 -0.50
CA GLU A 77 18.97 10.62 0.42
C GLU A 77 18.40 10.64 1.84
N LEU A 78 17.13 11.01 1.96
CA LEU A 78 16.42 11.08 3.23
C LEU A 78 16.30 9.71 3.89
N GLU A 79 15.97 8.68 3.12
CA GLU A 79 15.86 7.31 3.62
C GLU A 79 17.20 6.79 4.16
N MET A 80 18.30 7.05 3.45
CA MET A 80 19.61 6.60 3.86
C MET A 80 20.15 7.36 5.08
N ALA A 81 19.95 8.67 5.13
CA ALA A 81 20.26 9.50 6.29
C ALA A 81 19.52 9.03 7.56
N LEU A 82 18.23 8.71 7.41
CA LEU A 82 17.39 8.16 8.48
C LEU A 82 17.85 6.76 8.90
N TYR A 83 18.21 5.89 7.94
CA TYR A 83 18.74 4.56 8.21
C TYR A 83 20.02 4.61 9.05
N LEU A 84 20.92 5.56 8.76
CA LEU A 84 22.18 5.76 9.48
C LEU A 84 22.02 6.59 10.77
N GLY A 85 20.79 7.00 11.13
CA GLY A 85 20.50 7.72 12.36
C GLY A 85 21.07 9.15 12.42
N LYS A 86 21.32 9.78 11.27
CA LYS A 86 21.92 11.11 11.18
C LYS A 86 20.89 12.21 11.41
N THR A 87 21.36 13.39 11.84
CA THR A 87 20.48 14.56 12.02
C THR A 87 20.22 15.21 10.66
N ILE A 88 18.95 15.36 10.28
CA ILE A 88 18.56 15.92 8.99
C ILE A 88 17.89 17.28 9.21
N VAL A 89 18.30 18.27 8.42
CA VAL A 89 17.67 19.59 8.37
C VAL A 89 17.22 19.86 6.92
N PRO A 90 15.91 19.86 6.65
CA PRO A 90 15.38 20.16 5.32
C PRO A 90 15.31 21.68 5.07
N ILE A 91 15.61 22.11 3.85
CA ILE A 91 15.63 23.52 3.43
C ILE A 91 14.75 23.68 2.18
N PHE A 92 13.76 24.58 2.23
CA PHE A 92 12.74 24.78 1.19
C PHE A 92 12.75 26.24 0.70
N LYS A 93 12.33 26.48 -0.55
CA LYS A 93 12.24 27.86 -1.10
C LYS A 93 10.82 28.43 -1.22
N ASP A 94 9.78 27.61 -1.37
CA ASP A 94 8.38 28.09 -1.42
C ASP A 94 7.43 26.95 -1.03
N VAL A 95 6.58 27.16 -0.01
CA VAL A 95 5.65 26.13 0.50
C VAL A 95 4.22 26.62 0.32
N ASP A 96 3.53 26.08 -0.67
CA ASP A 96 2.06 26.06 -0.67
C ASP A 96 1.49 24.66 -0.87
N ASP A 97 2.25 23.72 -1.44
CA ASP A 97 1.81 22.34 -1.54
C ASP A 97 3.02 21.41 -1.50
N LEU A 98 3.26 20.83 -0.32
CA LEU A 98 4.06 19.62 -0.21
C LEU A 98 3.50 18.75 0.91
N SER A 99 3.38 17.47 0.57
CA SER A 99 2.57 16.46 1.24
C SER A 99 2.91 16.31 2.72
N LEU A 100 1.84 16.07 3.49
CA LEU A 100 1.75 15.88 4.94
C LEU A 100 2.80 14.92 5.56
N SER A 101 3.51 14.13 4.75
CA SER A 101 4.54 13.18 5.17
C SER A 101 5.84 13.83 5.66
N LEU A 102 6.20 15.03 5.22
CA LEU A 102 7.43 15.70 5.66
C LEU A 102 7.24 16.66 6.83
N LYS A 103 6.02 17.19 7.04
CA LYS A 103 5.70 18.11 8.15
C LYS A 103 5.75 17.47 9.55
N ILE A 104 5.83 16.14 9.66
CA ILE A 104 5.63 15.43 10.93
C ILE A 104 6.96 15.05 11.64
N LYS A 105 8.14 15.24 11.04
CA LYS A 105 9.43 14.92 11.68
C LYS A 105 10.33 16.15 11.90
N ARG A 106 10.00 16.88 12.96
CA ARG A 106 10.79 17.89 13.72
C ARG A 106 11.65 18.91 12.92
N GLY A 107 11.09 20.14 12.84
CA GLY A 107 11.68 21.50 12.89
C GLY A 107 13.07 21.73 12.28
N VAL A 108 13.26 22.62 11.30
CA VAL A 108 12.67 23.96 11.08
C VAL A 108 12.31 24.11 9.60
N GLU A 109 11.12 24.62 9.30
CA GLU A 109 10.77 25.07 7.94
C GLU A 109 11.35 26.48 7.76
N TYR A 110 12.23 26.68 6.77
CA TYR A 110 12.75 28.00 6.44
C TYR A 110 12.05 28.56 5.21
N HIS A 111 11.64 29.83 5.33
CA HIS A 111 10.95 30.58 4.30
C HIS A 111 11.62 31.94 4.16
N SER A 112 12.60 32.07 3.27
CA SER A 112 13.07 33.40 2.88
C SER A 112 13.93 33.36 1.61
N ASN A 113 13.82 34.43 0.82
CA ASN A 113 14.68 34.74 -0.33
C ASN A 113 15.92 35.55 0.08
N ASP A 114 16.19 35.68 1.38
CA ASP A 114 17.31 36.43 1.98
C ASP A 114 18.39 35.45 2.49
N PHE A 115 19.52 35.44 1.79
CA PHE A 115 20.66 34.56 2.09
C PHE A 115 21.31 34.85 3.44
N ASP A 116 21.41 36.13 3.83
CA ASP A 116 22.07 36.52 5.06
C ASP A 116 21.19 36.18 6.28
N GLY A 117 19.88 36.42 6.17
CA GLY A 117 18.90 35.95 7.14
C GLY A 117 18.86 34.42 7.26
N PHE A 118 18.95 33.70 6.13
CA PHE A 118 19.02 32.24 6.10
C PHE A 118 20.24 31.71 6.86
N MET A 119 21.42 32.28 6.60
CA MET A 119 22.63 31.87 7.28
C MET A 119 22.56 32.16 8.78
N GLN A 120 22.04 33.32 9.21
CA GLN A 120 21.91 33.63 10.63
C GLN A 120 21.02 32.62 11.39
N ASP A 121 19.86 32.26 10.83
CA ASP A 121 18.95 31.31 11.46
C ASP A 121 19.51 29.88 11.46
N LEU A 122 20.16 29.47 10.38
CA LEU A 122 20.86 28.19 10.32
C LEU A 122 21.98 28.13 11.37
N MET A 123 22.77 29.20 11.53
CA MET A 123 23.82 29.27 12.56
C MET A 123 23.26 29.29 13.98
N LEU A 124 22.07 29.88 14.19
CA LEU A 124 21.37 29.81 15.47
C LEU A 124 20.90 28.38 15.80
N ILE A 125 20.49 27.60 14.79
CA ILE A 125 20.09 26.20 14.95
C ILE A 125 21.32 25.34 15.27
N LEU A 126 22.42 25.55 14.54
CA LEU A 126 23.66 24.78 14.72
C LEU A 126 24.36 25.13 16.05
N SER A 127 24.36 26.39 16.49
CA SER A 127 24.93 26.80 17.80
C SER A 127 24.13 26.29 19.00
N LYS A 128 22.84 25.95 18.82
CA LYS A 128 22.02 25.29 19.86
C LYS A 128 22.24 23.77 19.92
N SER A 129 23.11 23.23 19.06
CA SER A 129 23.36 21.78 18.93
C SER A 129 24.50 21.25 19.80
N GLU A 130 24.91 21.94 20.86
CA GLU A 130 25.90 21.39 21.80
C GLU A 130 25.33 20.20 22.60
N LYS A 131 25.68 19.00 22.12
CA LYS A 131 25.48 17.66 22.69
C LYS A 131 24.01 17.21 22.81
N SER A 132 23.72 16.15 22.05
CA SER A 132 22.43 15.50 21.81
C SER A 132 21.72 14.86 23.02
N THR A 133 21.89 15.38 24.23
CA THR A 133 21.20 14.88 25.44
C THR A 133 20.29 15.90 26.11
N ASN A 134 20.45 17.21 25.90
CA ASN A 134 19.76 18.20 26.75
C ASN A 134 18.50 18.86 26.15
N LEU A 135 18.25 18.75 24.84
CA LEU A 135 17.00 19.25 24.24
C LEU A 135 15.81 18.37 24.63
N THR A 136 16.03 17.06 24.74
CA THR A 136 15.05 16.08 25.20
C THR A 136 14.67 16.32 26.67
N GLU A 137 15.64 16.62 27.55
CA GLU A 137 15.39 16.89 28.98
C GLU A 137 14.68 18.23 29.23
N LYS A 138 15.01 19.28 28.46
CA LYS A 138 14.26 20.55 28.52
C LYS A 138 12.82 20.42 27.99
N LEU A 139 12.62 19.64 26.93
CA LEU A 139 11.29 19.28 26.40
C LEU A 139 10.50 18.40 27.38
N PHE A 140 11.16 17.51 28.12
CA PHE A 140 10.54 16.72 29.19
C PHE A 140 10.13 17.56 30.41
N SER A 141 10.85 18.66 30.70
CA SER A 141 10.52 19.55 31.82
C SER A 141 9.26 20.42 31.57
N MET A 142 8.96 20.74 30.31
CA MET A 142 7.75 21.47 29.90
C MET A 142 6.54 20.55 29.69
N ALA A 143 6.75 19.24 29.52
CA ALA A 143 5.72 18.21 29.52
C ALA A 143 5.23 17.83 30.94
N LYS A 144 5.25 18.80 31.87
CA LYS A 144 4.84 18.68 33.27
C LYS A 144 3.33 18.81 33.48
N ASN A 145 2.50 18.40 32.53
CA ASN A 145 1.15 17.92 32.85
C ASN A 145 1.23 16.43 33.21
N LYS A 146 1.70 16.21 34.43
CA LYS A 146 2.31 14.98 34.95
C LYS A 146 1.30 13.87 35.28
N SER A 147 -0.01 14.07 35.13
CA SER A 147 -1.02 13.08 35.53
C SER A 147 -1.37 12.08 34.41
N ALA A 148 -1.45 12.51 33.15
CA ALA A 148 -1.83 11.64 32.03
C ALA A 148 -0.67 10.77 31.51
N LYS A 149 0.57 11.30 31.55
CA LYS A 149 1.77 10.62 31.01
C LYS A 149 2.26 9.46 31.87
N LEU A 150 2.09 9.55 33.19
CA LEU A 150 2.34 8.45 34.14
C LEU A 150 1.37 7.29 33.87
N SER A 151 0.09 7.57 33.60
CA SER A 151 -0.91 6.56 33.23
C SER A 151 -0.54 5.79 31.96
N ILE A 152 -0.08 6.48 30.91
CA ILE A 152 0.30 5.85 29.63
C ILE A 152 1.60 5.04 29.77
N GLN A 153 2.63 5.58 30.44
CA GLN A 153 3.87 4.84 30.68
C GLN A 153 3.65 3.62 31.59
N ASP A 154 2.76 3.73 32.58
CA ASP A 154 2.38 2.60 33.44
C ASP A 154 1.54 1.56 32.67
N LYS A 155 0.67 1.98 31.73
CA LYS A 155 -0.03 1.06 30.82
C LYS A 155 0.93 0.36 29.85
N ILE A 156 1.87 1.08 29.24
CA ILE A 156 2.91 0.51 28.36
C ILE A 156 3.84 -0.44 29.14
N ARG A 157 4.20 -0.10 30.39
CA ARG A 157 4.95 -0.99 31.28
C ARG A 157 4.15 -2.24 31.68
N LYS A 158 2.85 -2.10 32.00
CA LYS A 158 1.98 -3.25 32.28
C LYS A 158 1.81 -4.17 31.07
N ILE A 159 1.72 -3.61 29.87
CA ILE A 159 1.73 -4.37 28.60
C ILE A 159 3.06 -5.11 28.45
N SER A 160 4.18 -4.41 28.61
CA SER A 160 5.53 -5.01 28.51
C SER A 160 5.77 -6.10 29.57
N ALA A 161 5.21 -5.95 30.77
CA ALA A 161 5.32 -6.90 31.87
C ALA A 161 4.41 -8.13 31.71
N LYS A 162 3.21 -7.99 31.11
CA LYS A 162 2.29 -9.10 30.82
C LYS A 162 2.71 -9.93 29.61
N VAL A 163 3.41 -9.33 28.64
CA VAL A 163 3.85 -9.98 27.40
C VAL A 163 5.17 -10.77 27.56
N GLY A 164 5.78 -10.77 28.75
CA GLY A 164 6.97 -11.58 29.04
C GLY A 164 8.21 -11.14 28.25
N GLU A 165 8.67 -9.91 28.49
CA GLU A 165 9.94 -9.24 28.10
C GLU A 165 10.49 -9.52 26.68
N THR A 166 10.62 -8.51 25.81
CA THR A 166 11.68 -7.49 25.96
C THR A 166 11.30 -6.16 25.28
N LEU A 167 11.44 -5.04 26.01
CA LEU A 167 11.09 -3.67 25.60
C LEU A 167 11.69 -3.20 24.25
N VAL A 168 12.73 -3.87 23.76
CA VAL A 168 13.45 -3.53 22.52
C VAL A 168 12.61 -3.83 21.27
N GLN A 169 11.71 -4.82 21.33
CA GLN A 169 10.89 -5.18 20.17
C GLN A 169 9.72 -4.20 19.98
N VAL A 170 9.11 -3.67 21.04
CA VAL A 170 7.96 -2.75 20.95
C VAL A 170 8.31 -1.41 20.27
N GLU A 171 9.53 -0.89 20.47
CA GLU A 171 10.01 0.28 19.72
C GLU A 171 10.36 -0.03 18.25
N GLN A 172 10.84 -1.25 17.95
CA GLN A 172 11.09 -1.69 16.56
C GLN A 172 9.80 -1.92 15.78
N ILE A 173 8.77 -2.45 16.45
CA ILE A 173 7.42 -2.63 15.92
C ILE A 173 6.77 -1.28 15.57
N TYR A 174 7.03 -0.26 16.39
CA TYR A 174 6.61 1.13 16.16
C TYR A 174 7.36 1.80 14.99
N ARG A 175 8.58 1.35 14.69
CA ARG A 175 9.37 1.81 13.53
C ARG A 175 9.00 1.08 12.23
N ASN A 176 8.58 -0.18 12.32
CA ASN A 176 8.27 -1.04 11.18
C ASN A 176 6.80 -0.99 10.74
N SER A 177 5.90 -0.50 11.58
CA SER A 177 4.54 -0.12 11.21
C SER A 177 4.43 1.40 11.22
N LYS A 178 4.10 2.00 10.08
CA LYS A 178 3.91 3.46 9.92
C LYS A 178 2.68 3.97 10.73
N GLY A 179 2.71 3.86 12.06
CA GLY A 179 1.60 4.16 12.96
C GLY A 179 1.65 5.58 13.49
N PHE A 180 0.60 6.36 13.20
CA PHE A 180 0.40 7.73 13.67
C PHE A 180 -0.22 7.73 15.07
N LEU A 181 0.30 8.56 15.97
CA LEU A 181 -0.43 9.01 17.17
C LEU A 181 -1.12 10.35 16.83
N LEU A 182 -2.39 10.46 17.17
CA LEU A 182 -3.19 11.70 17.09
C LEU A 182 -3.92 11.87 18.43
N ASP A 183 -3.50 12.92 19.16
CA ASP A 183 -4.01 13.48 20.43
C ASP A 183 -4.21 12.51 21.61
N ASP A 184 -4.66 13.05 22.75
CA ASP A 184 -4.59 12.53 24.13
C ASP A 184 -5.18 11.12 24.41
N GLN A 185 -5.56 10.37 23.37
CA GLN A 185 -5.93 8.95 23.42
C GLN A 185 -5.37 8.16 22.23
N ILE A 186 -4.97 6.90 22.45
CA ILE A 186 -4.35 6.05 21.42
C ILE A 186 -5.40 5.66 20.36
N SER A 187 -5.42 6.38 19.25
CA SER A 187 -6.33 6.16 18.13
C SER A 187 -5.81 5.20 17.06
N GLY A 188 -4.51 4.86 17.11
CA GLY A 188 -3.88 3.88 16.23
C GLY A 188 -2.84 3.03 16.96
N LEU A 189 -2.86 1.72 16.73
CA LEU A 189 -1.94 0.77 17.33
C LEU A 189 -1.33 -0.12 16.25
N GLY A 190 -0.04 0.04 16.01
CA GLY A 190 0.74 -0.77 15.10
C GLY A 190 1.56 -1.80 15.85
N LEU A 191 1.25 -3.07 15.63
CA LEU A 191 1.91 -4.24 16.21
C LEU A 191 2.45 -5.16 15.12
N ALA A 192 2.84 -4.62 13.97
CA ALA A 192 3.33 -5.42 12.86
C ALA A 192 4.78 -5.89 13.07
N ASN A 193 5.13 -7.08 12.58
CA ASN A 193 6.48 -7.66 12.67
C ASN A 193 6.99 -7.79 14.12
N SER A 194 6.09 -8.21 15.01
CA SER A 194 6.32 -8.23 16.46
C SER A 194 6.67 -9.62 17.01
N ASN A 195 6.72 -10.62 16.13
CA ASN A 195 6.82 -12.04 16.53
C ASN A 195 5.76 -12.47 17.55
N LEU A 196 4.58 -11.83 17.55
CA LEU A 196 3.50 -12.19 18.46
C LEU A 196 2.96 -13.58 18.12
N THR A 197 2.99 -14.49 19.09
CA THR A 197 2.40 -15.83 18.98
C THR A 197 0.95 -15.87 19.45
N SER A 198 0.53 -14.89 20.25
CA SER A 198 -0.84 -14.74 20.75
C SER A 198 -1.35 -13.32 20.51
N PHE A 199 -2.67 -13.17 20.40
CA PHE A 199 -3.29 -11.86 20.33
C PHE A 199 -3.06 -11.09 21.66
N PRO A 200 -2.64 -9.81 21.62
CA PRO A 200 -2.34 -9.04 22.83
C PRO A 200 -3.60 -8.63 23.61
N ASP A 201 -3.49 -8.46 24.92
CA ASP A 201 -4.57 -7.90 25.76
C ASP A 201 -4.80 -6.42 25.42
N LEU A 202 -5.90 -6.11 24.73
CA LEU A 202 -6.24 -4.76 24.25
C LEU A 202 -7.45 -4.15 24.97
N ASN A 203 -7.84 -4.66 26.14
CA ASN A 203 -9.01 -4.21 26.89
C ASN A 203 -9.01 -2.70 27.22
N ASP A 204 -7.84 -2.06 27.28
CA ASP A 204 -7.67 -0.63 27.58
C ASP A 204 -7.82 0.31 26.35
N PHE A 205 -8.04 -0.22 25.14
CA PHE A 205 -7.99 0.52 23.87
C PHE A 205 -9.36 0.70 23.20
N GLU A 206 -10.35 1.21 23.94
CA GLU A 206 -11.73 1.39 23.43
C GLU A 206 -11.84 2.43 22.30
N THR A 207 -10.96 3.44 22.26
CA THR A 207 -11.02 4.53 21.27
C THR A 207 -10.19 4.29 20.00
N LEU A 208 -9.78 3.04 19.80
CA LEU A 208 -8.93 2.64 18.69
C LEU A 208 -9.68 2.77 17.36
N LYS A 209 -9.09 3.53 16.43
CA LYS A 209 -9.57 3.66 15.04
C LYS A 209 -8.86 2.71 14.09
N ARG A 210 -7.61 2.35 14.41
CA ARG A 210 -6.73 1.59 13.52
C ARG A 210 -5.91 0.58 14.31
N LEU A 211 -5.97 -0.69 13.94
CA LEU A 211 -5.18 -1.76 14.54
C LEU A 211 -4.46 -2.56 13.46
N SER A 212 -3.14 -2.68 13.57
CA SER A 212 -2.35 -3.55 12.70
C SER A 212 -1.61 -4.60 13.53
N LEU A 213 -1.77 -5.87 13.17
CA LEU A 213 -1.04 -7.03 13.67
C LEU A 213 -0.36 -7.78 12.52
N LEU A 214 -0.05 -7.09 11.42
CA LEU A 214 0.54 -7.69 10.23
C LEU A 214 1.84 -8.45 10.54
N ASN A 215 2.11 -9.53 9.82
CA ASN A 215 3.38 -10.26 9.89
C ASN A 215 3.71 -10.71 11.33
N ASN A 216 2.80 -11.47 11.92
CA ASN A 216 2.99 -12.11 13.22
C ASN A 216 2.70 -13.61 13.11
N GLN A 217 2.58 -14.29 14.25
CA GLN A 217 2.33 -15.72 14.34
C GLN A 217 1.02 -16.02 15.08
N VAL A 218 0.12 -15.04 15.18
CA VAL A 218 -1.13 -15.15 15.95
C VAL A 218 -2.03 -16.19 15.30
N GLU A 219 -2.40 -17.21 16.08
CA GLU A 219 -3.28 -18.29 15.62
C GLU A 219 -4.74 -18.09 16.08
N PHE A 220 -4.92 -17.54 17.27
CA PHE A 220 -6.23 -17.39 17.92
C PHE A 220 -6.51 -15.92 18.22
N LEU A 221 -7.69 -15.47 17.78
CA LEU A 221 -8.29 -14.21 18.22
C LEU A 221 -9.17 -14.51 19.45
N PRO A 222 -9.17 -13.65 20.49
CA PRO A 222 -9.98 -13.89 21.68
C PRO A 222 -11.47 -13.70 21.37
N ASP A 223 -12.32 -14.36 22.15
CA ASP A 223 -13.77 -14.34 21.97
C ASP A 223 -14.42 -13.00 22.34
N ASN A 224 -13.74 -12.21 23.19
CA ASN A 224 -14.22 -10.91 23.65
C ASN A 224 -13.19 -9.82 23.34
N MET A 225 -13.68 -8.67 22.91
CA MET A 225 -12.90 -7.46 22.67
C MET A 225 -13.59 -6.26 23.33
N PRO A 226 -12.86 -5.15 23.57
CA PRO A 226 -13.50 -3.88 23.87
C PRO A 226 -14.54 -3.49 22.81
N PRO A 227 -15.52 -2.66 23.17
CA PRO A 227 -16.43 -2.05 22.19
C PRO A 227 -15.65 -1.09 21.30
N TRP A 228 -15.16 -1.61 20.18
CA TRP A 228 -14.37 -0.89 19.19
C TRP A 228 -15.25 -0.10 18.23
N ASP A 229 -16.10 0.75 18.81
CA ASP A 229 -17.08 1.56 18.07
C ASP A 229 -16.41 2.52 17.09
N LEU A 230 -15.16 2.90 17.30
CA LEU A 230 -14.43 3.81 16.42
C LEU A 230 -13.52 3.09 15.41
N LEU A 231 -13.41 1.76 15.47
CA LEU A 231 -12.48 1.01 14.64
C LEU A 231 -12.93 1.03 13.18
N THR A 232 -12.06 1.56 12.33
CA THR A 232 -12.27 1.70 10.88
C THR A 232 -11.32 0.83 10.08
N HIS A 233 -10.14 0.49 10.63
CA HIS A 233 -9.13 -0.28 9.92
C HIS A 233 -8.57 -1.38 10.82
N LEU A 234 -8.63 -2.62 10.34
CA LEU A 234 -8.11 -3.79 11.03
C LEU A 234 -7.26 -4.61 10.06
N TRP A 235 -5.96 -4.67 10.33
CA TRP A 235 -5.01 -5.44 9.53
C TRP A 235 -4.48 -6.62 10.34
N LEU A 236 -4.83 -7.83 9.92
CA LEU A 236 -4.48 -9.11 10.55
C LEU A 236 -3.74 -10.03 9.58
N GLY A 237 -3.36 -9.52 8.41
CA GLY A 237 -2.69 -10.31 7.38
C GLY A 237 -1.33 -10.88 7.80
N ASN A 238 -0.89 -11.94 7.14
CA ASN A 238 0.36 -12.66 7.43
C ASN A 238 0.44 -13.12 8.90
N ASN A 239 -0.53 -13.96 9.29
CA ASN A 239 -0.63 -14.59 10.60
C ASN A 239 -1.01 -16.07 10.44
N ASN A 240 -1.35 -16.74 11.55
CA ASN A 240 -1.79 -18.13 11.56
C ASN A 240 -3.30 -18.28 11.84
N ILE A 241 -4.10 -17.22 11.67
CA ILE A 241 -5.50 -17.17 12.14
C ILE A 241 -6.34 -18.23 11.43
N THR A 242 -7.04 -19.05 12.20
CA THR A 242 -7.89 -20.13 11.69
C THR A 242 -9.39 -19.83 11.76
N TYR A 243 -9.78 -18.89 12.61
CA TYR A 243 -11.18 -18.57 12.89
C TYR A 243 -11.39 -17.08 13.19
N ILE A 244 -12.57 -16.56 12.82
CA ILE A 244 -13.00 -15.19 13.08
C ILE A 244 -14.10 -15.19 14.15
N PRO A 245 -13.87 -14.55 15.31
CA PRO A 245 -14.78 -14.53 16.45
C PRO A 245 -15.97 -13.57 16.28
N ASN A 246 -16.98 -13.75 17.13
CA ASN A 246 -18.28 -13.08 17.00
C ASN A 246 -18.24 -11.56 17.12
N TRP A 247 -17.25 -10.96 17.80
CA TRP A 247 -17.16 -9.51 17.97
C TRP A 247 -16.93 -8.76 16.64
N PHE A 248 -16.56 -9.46 15.56
CA PHE A 248 -16.49 -8.85 14.22
C PHE A 248 -17.82 -8.26 13.75
N LYS A 249 -18.96 -8.74 14.24
CA LYS A 249 -20.28 -8.14 13.93
C LYS A 249 -20.50 -6.78 14.63
N GLU A 250 -19.71 -6.47 15.66
CA GLU A 250 -19.91 -5.33 16.55
C GLU A 250 -19.09 -4.11 16.10
N ILE A 251 -18.00 -4.32 15.35
CA ILE A 251 -17.15 -3.27 14.77
C ILE A 251 -17.78 -2.63 13.52
N SER A 252 -19.00 -2.12 13.66
CA SER A 252 -19.85 -1.62 12.58
C SER A 252 -19.28 -0.46 11.76
N ASN A 253 -18.25 0.24 12.29
CA ASN A 253 -17.56 1.33 11.59
C ASN A 253 -16.38 0.87 10.73
N LEU A 254 -16.12 -0.44 10.64
CA LEU A 254 -15.00 -0.99 9.88
C LEU A 254 -15.14 -0.68 8.40
N GLU A 255 -14.10 -0.07 7.82
CA GLU A 255 -13.98 0.27 6.40
C GLU A 255 -13.00 -0.65 5.67
N ILE A 256 -11.93 -1.07 6.37
CA ILE A 256 -10.87 -1.92 5.82
C ILE A 256 -10.63 -3.11 6.73
N LEU A 257 -10.73 -4.31 6.16
CA LEU A 257 -10.39 -5.56 6.79
C LEU A 257 -9.40 -6.35 5.93
N ASP A 258 -8.20 -6.54 6.46
CA ASP A 258 -7.18 -7.41 5.86
C ASP A 258 -6.98 -8.66 6.72
N LEU A 259 -7.36 -9.80 6.15
CA LEU A 259 -7.19 -11.14 6.69
C LEU A 259 -6.30 -12.00 5.77
N SER A 260 -5.54 -11.38 4.87
CA SER A 260 -4.71 -12.07 3.88
C SER A 260 -3.63 -12.94 4.52
N ASN A 261 -3.18 -13.98 3.84
CA ASN A 261 -2.10 -14.86 4.31
C ASN A 261 -2.32 -15.38 5.74
N ASN A 262 -3.41 -16.11 5.92
CA ASN A 262 -3.83 -16.75 7.17
C ASN A 262 -4.23 -18.21 6.88
N LYS A 263 -4.86 -18.88 7.84
CA LYS A 263 -5.28 -20.29 7.75
C LYS A 263 -6.80 -20.45 7.78
N LEU A 264 -7.55 -19.44 7.36
CA LEU A 264 -9.02 -19.47 7.37
C LEU A 264 -9.52 -20.55 6.41
N GLY A 265 -10.22 -21.56 6.95
CA GLY A 265 -10.84 -22.63 6.15
C GLY A 265 -12.26 -22.32 5.68
N LEU A 266 -12.94 -21.39 6.35
CA LEU A 266 -14.33 -21.01 6.11
C LEU A 266 -14.47 -19.49 6.05
N PHE A 267 -15.35 -19.01 5.18
CA PHE A 267 -15.69 -17.58 5.10
C PHE A 267 -16.75 -17.25 6.17
N PRO A 268 -16.50 -16.28 7.07
CA PRO A 268 -17.42 -15.94 8.16
C PRO A 268 -18.56 -15.00 7.69
N SER A 269 -19.35 -15.44 6.71
CA SER A 269 -20.34 -14.59 6.01
C SER A 269 -21.33 -13.90 6.97
N ILE A 270 -21.87 -14.66 7.92
CA ILE A 270 -22.85 -14.19 8.90
C ILE A 270 -22.30 -13.07 9.78
N LEU A 271 -20.99 -13.07 10.06
CA LEU A 271 -20.35 -12.07 10.92
C LEU A 271 -20.07 -10.77 10.17
N LEU A 272 -19.79 -10.85 8.87
CA LEU A 272 -19.38 -9.70 8.09
C LEU A 272 -20.56 -8.98 7.43
N LYS A 273 -21.70 -9.66 7.19
CA LYS A 273 -22.84 -9.12 6.43
C LYS A 273 -23.33 -7.74 6.89
N ASP A 274 -23.26 -7.47 8.20
CA ASP A 274 -23.79 -6.24 8.81
C ASP A 274 -22.76 -5.09 8.86
N LEU A 275 -21.53 -5.32 8.37
CA LEU A 275 -20.47 -4.32 8.30
C LEU A 275 -20.68 -3.36 7.11
N LYS A 276 -21.75 -2.56 7.19
CA LYS A 276 -22.23 -1.69 6.11
C LYS A 276 -21.24 -0.62 5.65
N LYS A 277 -20.17 -0.33 6.41
CA LYS A 277 -19.12 0.60 5.99
C LYS A 277 -17.91 -0.08 5.35
N LEU A 278 -17.87 -1.42 5.31
CA LEU A 278 -16.73 -2.17 4.81
C LEU A 278 -16.60 -1.96 3.31
N LYS A 279 -15.50 -1.34 2.90
CA LYS A 279 -15.17 -1.03 1.51
C LYS A 279 -14.15 -2.00 0.93
N LEU A 280 -13.24 -2.49 1.77
CA LEU A 280 -12.14 -3.36 1.37
C LEU A 280 -12.09 -4.60 2.27
N LEU A 281 -12.17 -5.77 1.62
CA LEU A 281 -11.99 -7.07 2.26
C LEU A 281 -10.89 -7.86 1.53
N ASP A 282 -9.78 -8.11 2.21
CA ASP A 282 -8.74 -9.02 1.71
C ASP A 282 -8.76 -10.34 2.47
N LEU A 283 -9.01 -11.43 1.75
CA LEU A 283 -9.02 -12.82 2.23
C LEU A 283 -8.05 -13.68 1.41
N SER A 284 -7.14 -13.07 0.65
CA SER A 284 -6.22 -13.80 -0.20
C SER A 284 -5.27 -14.67 0.61
N HIS A 285 -4.69 -15.70 -0.01
CA HIS A 285 -3.73 -16.60 0.64
C HIS A 285 -4.31 -17.25 1.92
N ASN A 286 -5.51 -17.81 1.82
CA ASN A 286 -6.14 -18.57 2.91
C ASN A 286 -6.46 -20.00 2.44
N LEU A 287 -7.26 -20.73 3.20
CA LEU A 287 -7.64 -22.13 2.93
C LEU A 287 -9.14 -22.27 2.59
N LEU A 288 -9.79 -21.19 2.13
CA LEU A 288 -11.22 -21.17 1.88
C LEU A 288 -11.59 -22.15 0.76
N ASN A 289 -12.46 -23.13 1.05
CA ASN A 289 -12.91 -24.11 0.04
C ASN A 289 -14.15 -23.65 -0.75
N SER A 290 -14.89 -22.71 -0.19
CA SER A 290 -16.09 -22.10 -0.77
C SER A 290 -16.22 -20.67 -0.29
N PHE A 291 -16.95 -19.85 -1.04
CA PHE A 291 -17.28 -18.48 -0.66
C PHE A 291 -18.78 -18.24 -0.88
N ASN A 292 -19.43 -17.57 0.08
CA ASN A 292 -20.85 -17.20 -0.03
C ASN A 292 -20.93 -15.70 -0.31
N GLY A 293 -21.19 -15.34 -1.57
CA GLY A 293 -21.32 -13.95 -2.00
C GLY A 293 -22.63 -13.29 -1.56
N LYS A 294 -23.69 -14.08 -1.25
CA LYS A 294 -25.02 -13.55 -0.89
C LYS A 294 -25.00 -12.58 0.29
N GLU A 295 -24.10 -12.80 1.23
CA GLU A 295 -24.04 -12.06 2.50
C GLU A 295 -22.85 -11.07 2.56
N LEU A 296 -22.37 -10.63 1.40
CA LEU A 296 -21.35 -9.58 1.37
C LEU A 296 -21.93 -8.23 1.83
N PRO A 297 -21.13 -7.40 2.54
CA PRO A 297 -21.50 -6.02 2.84
C PRO A 297 -21.90 -5.21 1.60
N SER A 298 -22.93 -4.38 1.73
CA SER A 298 -23.49 -3.61 0.61
C SER A 298 -22.55 -2.55 0.02
N ASP A 299 -21.68 -1.95 0.85
CA ASP A 299 -20.77 -0.86 0.44
C ASP A 299 -19.39 -1.36 -0.02
N LEU A 300 -19.24 -2.67 -0.15
CA LEU A 300 -17.99 -3.29 -0.54
C LEU A 300 -17.62 -2.87 -1.96
N SER A 301 -16.40 -2.35 -2.10
CA SER A 301 -15.85 -1.90 -3.38
C SER A 301 -14.72 -2.79 -3.89
N TYR A 302 -14.06 -3.51 -2.97
CA TYR A 302 -12.93 -4.37 -3.26
C TYR A 302 -13.03 -5.68 -2.47
N VAL A 303 -12.92 -6.80 -3.17
CA VAL A 303 -12.79 -8.14 -2.57
C VAL A 303 -11.65 -8.90 -3.22
N ASN A 304 -10.75 -9.41 -2.38
CA ASN A 304 -9.64 -10.26 -2.81
C ASN A 304 -9.74 -11.66 -2.18
N LEU A 305 -9.92 -12.67 -3.02
CA LEU A 305 -10.04 -14.10 -2.69
C LEU A 305 -8.89 -14.91 -3.32
N LYS A 306 -7.88 -14.24 -3.87
CA LYS A 306 -6.77 -14.87 -4.59
C LYS A 306 -6.08 -15.93 -3.74
N ASN A 307 -5.55 -17.00 -4.35
CA ASN A 307 -4.76 -18.02 -3.64
C ASN A 307 -5.53 -18.66 -2.47
N ASN A 308 -6.69 -19.22 -2.76
CA ASN A 308 -7.49 -20.02 -1.83
C ASN A 308 -7.71 -21.43 -2.42
N LYS A 309 -8.68 -22.17 -1.88
CA LYS A 309 -9.10 -23.50 -2.37
C LYS A 309 -10.53 -23.47 -2.91
N ILE A 310 -11.01 -22.31 -3.35
CA ILE A 310 -12.41 -22.08 -3.72
C ILE A 310 -12.73 -22.85 -4.99
N ARG A 311 -13.62 -23.84 -4.88
CA ARG A 311 -14.10 -24.61 -6.03
C ARG A 311 -15.41 -24.08 -6.60
N LYS A 312 -16.21 -23.49 -5.72
CA LYS A 312 -17.53 -22.94 -6.02
C LYS A 312 -17.76 -21.71 -5.17
N ILE A 313 -18.45 -20.75 -5.74
CA ILE A 313 -18.92 -19.57 -5.04
C ILE A 313 -20.44 -19.56 -5.14
N ASP A 314 -21.12 -19.37 -4.01
CA ASP A 314 -22.56 -19.11 -4.00
C ASP A 314 -22.78 -17.64 -4.28
N TRP A 315 -22.97 -17.33 -5.56
CA TRP A 315 -23.14 -15.97 -6.03
C TRP A 315 -24.58 -15.49 -5.95
N LYS A 316 -25.49 -16.12 -5.19
CA LYS A 316 -26.90 -15.70 -5.14
C LYS A 316 -27.07 -14.29 -4.55
N PHE A 317 -26.87 -13.27 -5.38
CA PHE A 317 -27.22 -11.88 -5.10
C PHE A 317 -28.72 -11.70 -5.33
N GLU A 318 -29.50 -11.80 -4.26
CA GLU A 318 -30.87 -11.26 -4.26
C GLU A 318 -30.82 -9.72 -4.23
N ASP A 319 -29.79 -9.15 -3.60
CA ASP A 319 -29.55 -7.72 -3.50
C ASP A 319 -28.30 -7.30 -4.28
N ALA A 320 -28.35 -6.12 -4.92
CA ALA A 320 -27.19 -5.55 -5.61
C ALA A 320 -26.08 -5.22 -4.60
N ILE A 321 -24.82 -5.51 -4.93
CA ILE A 321 -23.65 -4.88 -4.31
C ILE A 321 -23.23 -3.75 -5.24
N PRO A 322 -23.91 -2.58 -5.16
CA PRO A 322 -23.84 -1.57 -6.20
C PRO A 322 -22.44 -0.97 -6.31
N ASN A 323 -21.61 -1.04 -5.27
CA ASN A 323 -20.33 -0.35 -5.21
C ASN A 323 -19.13 -1.23 -5.58
N LEU A 324 -19.34 -2.53 -5.87
CA LEU A 324 -18.25 -3.47 -6.10
C LEU A 324 -17.55 -3.20 -7.43
N LYS A 325 -16.28 -2.76 -7.34
CA LYS A 325 -15.45 -2.34 -8.48
C LYS A 325 -14.35 -3.33 -8.81
N HIS A 326 -13.88 -4.09 -7.83
CA HIS A 326 -12.78 -5.03 -8.01
C HIS A 326 -13.10 -6.36 -7.33
N ILE A 327 -12.99 -7.44 -8.11
CA ILE A 327 -13.03 -8.81 -7.61
C ILE A 327 -11.79 -9.55 -8.10
N SER A 328 -11.01 -10.10 -7.18
CA SER A 328 -9.92 -11.04 -7.49
C SER A 328 -10.23 -12.42 -6.92
N ILE A 329 -10.24 -13.44 -7.77
CA ILE A 329 -10.47 -14.86 -7.41
C ILE A 329 -9.35 -15.74 -8.00
N SER A 330 -8.29 -15.14 -8.51
CA SER A 330 -7.22 -15.84 -9.21
C SER A 330 -6.56 -16.91 -8.34
N ASN A 331 -5.96 -17.93 -8.95
CA ASN A 331 -5.30 -19.03 -8.24
C ASN A 331 -6.26 -19.77 -7.29
N ASN A 332 -7.43 -20.13 -7.81
CA ASN A 332 -8.40 -20.98 -7.13
C ASN A 332 -8.84 -22.11 -8.07
N PRO A 333 -9.17 -23.31 -7.56
CA PRO A 333 -9.66 -24.40 -8.38
C PRO A 333 -11.13 -24.22 -8.83
N LEU A 334 -11.53 -22.99 -9.16
CA LEU A 334 -12.87 -22.61 -9.57
C LEU A 334 -13.16 -23.13 -10.98
N THR A 335 -14.30 -23.81 -11.16
CA THR A 335 -14.66 -24.43 -12.46
C THR A 335 -15.72 -23.68 -13.24
N GLU A 336 -16.49 -22.82 -12.57
CA GLU A 336 -17.59 -22.06 -13.17
C GLU A 336 -17.80 -20.71 -12.48
N ILE A 337 -18.38 -19.78 -13.23
CA ILE A 337 -18.98 -18.54 -12.73
C ILE A 337 -20.45 -18.56 -13.18
N PRO A 338 -21.40 -18.26 -12.30
CA PRO A 338 -22.82 -18.32 -12.63
C PRO A 338 -23.28 -17.11 -13.42
N ASP A 339 -24.42 -17.31 -14.07
CA ASP A 339 -25.08 -16.36 -14.96
C ASP A 339 -25.45 -15.04 -14.27
N ASN A 340 -25.62 -15.00 -12.96
CA ASN A 340 -25.93 -13.75 -12.25
C ASN A 340 -24.72 -12.84 -11.98
N PHE A 341 -23.52 -13.18 -12.46
CA PHE A 341 -22.34 -12.33 -12.36
C PHE A 341 -22.51 -10.98 -13.07
N GLY A 342 -23.40 -10.91 -14.07
CA GLY A 342 -23.79 -9.67 -14.74
C GLY A 342 -24.45 -8.62 -13.83
N ASN A 343 -24.74 -8.93 -12.57
CA ASN A 343 -25.35 -7.99 -11.62
C ASN A 343 -24.38 -6.95 -11.05
N PHE A 344 -23.07 -7.13 -11.15
CA PHE A 344 -22.09 -6.18 -10.65
C PHE A 344 -21.90 -4.97 -11.58
N LYS A 345 -22.88 -4.07 -11.60
CA LYS A 345 -22.93 -2.96 -12.57
C LYS A 345 -21.76 -1.98 -12.48
N GLN A 346 -21.08 -1.88 -11.35
CA GLN A 346 -19.90 -1.02 -11.17
C GLN A 346 -18.57 -1.78 -11.26
N LEU A 347 -18.57 -3.06 -11.62
CA LEU A 347 -17.33 -3.84 -11.69
C LEU A 347 -16.43 -3.32 -12.81
N GLU A 348 -15.20 -2.94 -12.45
CA GLU A 348 -14.19 -2.42 -13.36
C GLU A 348 -13.05 -3.44 -13.59
N ILE A 349 -12.70 -4.23 -12.57
CA ILE A 349 -11.62 -5.21 -12.60
C ILE A 349 -12.15 -6.58 -12.15
N LEU A 350 -11.92 -7.59 -12.99
CA LEU A 350 -12.21 -8.98 -12.69
C LEU A 350 -10.98 -9.86 -12.96
N GLU A 351 -10.45 -10.46 -11.90
CA GLU A 351 -9.30 -11.37 -11.97
C GLU A 351 -9.73 -12.81 -11.68
N LEU A 352 -9.56 -13.67 -12.68
CA LEU A 352 -9.97 -15.08 -12.72
C LEU A 352 -8.84 -15.96 -13.30
N ASP A 353 -7.63 -15.42 -13.41
CA ASP A 353 -6.48 -16.14 -13.93
C ASP A 353 -6.06 -17.28 -13.00
N ASN A 354 -5.38 -18.28 -13.55
CA ASN A 354 -4.95 -19.47 -12.80
C ASN A 354 -6.15 -20.19 -12.15
N THR A 355 -7.24 -20.39 -12.89
CA THR A 355 -8.43 -21.14 -12.45
C THR A 355 -8.71 -22.35 -13.36
N HIS A 356 -9.74 -23.14 -13.07
CA HIS A 356 -10.19 -24.26 -13.91
C HIS A 356 -11.47 -23.92 -14.69
N LEU A 357 -11.70 -22.63 -14.96
CA LEU A 357 -12.88 -22.16 -15.66
C LEU A 357 -12.94 -22.72 -17.08
N LYS A 358 -14.05 -23.35 -17.44
CA LYS A 358 -14.28 -23.94 -18.77
C LYS A 358 -14.97 -22.99 -19.74
N SER A 359 -15.79 -22.07 -19.24
CA SER A 359 -16.53 -21.06 -20.00
C SER A 359 -16.81 -19.84 -19.14
N LEU A 360 -17.01 -18.70 -19.79
CA LEU A 360 -17.66 -17.53 -19.21
C LEU A 360 -19.16 -17.57 -19.54
N PRO A 361 -20.06 -17.14 -18.62
CA PRO A 361 -21.48 -17.03 -18.89
C PRO A 361 -21.78 -15.88 -19.86
N ASP A 362 -22.89 -15.93 -20.59
CA ASP A 362 -23.29 -14.86 -21.54
C ASP A 362 -23.47 -13.52 -20.82
N GLU A 363 -23.86 -13.55 -19.55
CA GLU A 363 -24.10 -12.40 -18.69
C GLU A 363 -22.82 -11.68 -18.25
N ILE A 364 -21.63 -12.22 -18.55
CA ILE A 364 -20.39 -11.43 -18.42
C ILE A 364 -20.50 -10.13 -19.23
N ALA A 365 -21.22 -10.18 -20.36
CA ALA A 365 -21.51 -9.05 -21.23
C ALA A 365 -22.42 -7.98 -20.59
N ASN A 366 -23.02 -8.27 -19.43
CA ASN A 366 -23.89 -7.35 -18.69
C ASN A 366 -23.12 -6.51 -17.65
N LEU A 367 -21.78 -6.47 -17.75
CA LEU A 367 -20.87 -5.66 -16.93
C LEU A 367 -20.47 -4.38 -17.70
N PRO A 368 -21.26 -3.30 -17.66
CA PRO A 368 -21.07 -2.15 -18.54
C PRO A 368 -19.77 -1.37 -18.27
N ASN A 369 -19.23 -1.49 -17.05
CA ASN A 369 -18.04 -0.76 -16.60
C ASN A 369 -16.77 -1.62 -16.57
N LEU A 370 -16.82 -2.88 -17.02
CA LEU A 370 -15.66 -3.77 -16.96
C LEU A 370 -14.55 -3.28 -17.89
N ARG A 371 -13.38 -2.95 -17.33
CA ARG A 371 -12.21 -2.41 -18.05
C ARG A 371 -11.08 -3.42 -18.16
N TYR A 372 -10.91 -4.26 -17.15
CA TYR A 372 -9.81 -5.21 -17.07
C TYR A 372 -10.32 -6.60 -16.73
N LEU A 373 -10.07 -7.55 -17.63
CA LEU A 373 -10.48 -8.95 -17.45
C LEU A 373 -9.28 -9.89 -17.62
N TYR A 374 -8.97 -10.63 -16.56
CA TYR A 374 -7.88 -11.61 -16.53
C TYR A 374 -8.47 -13.01 -16.40
N VAL A 375 -8.28 -13.87 -17.40
CA VAL A 375 -8.72 -15.28 -17.38
C VAL A 375 -7.64 -16.23 -17.91
N HIS A 376 -6.41 -15.74 -18.01
CA HIS A 376 -5.28 -16.49 -18.54
C HIS A 376 -4.89 -17.66 -17.63
N ASN A 377 -4.15 -18.63 -18.19
CA ASN A 377 -3.80 -19.87 -17.50
C ASN A 377 -5.02 -20.58 -16.88
N SER A 378 -6.05 -20.80 -17.70
CA SER A 378 -7.29 -21.49 -17.30
C SER A 378 -7.74 -22.50 -18.35
N ASP A 379 -8.69 -23.36 -18.00
CA ASP A 379 -9.25 -24.38 -18.92
C ASP A 379 -10.30 -23.81 -19.90
N LEU A 380 -10.28 -22.50 -20.17
CA LEU A 380 -11.33 -21.77 -20.86
C LEU A 380 -11.39 -22.21 -22.33
N MET A 381 -12.51 -22.77 -22.77
CA MET A 381 -12.67 -23.32 -24.13
C MET A 381 -13.40 -22.37 -25.08
N ARG A 382 -14.23 -21.48 -24.53
CA ARG A 382 -15.08 -20.57 -25.32
C ARG A 382 -15.30 -19.25 -24.59
N ILE A 383 -15.45 -18.20 -25.38
CA ILE A 383 -15.94 -16.89 -24.97
C ILE A 383 -17.34 -16.73 -25.60
N PRO A 384 -18.33 -16.20 -24.87
CA PRO A 384 -19.71 -16.08 -25.37
C PRO A 384 -19.84 -15.09 -26.54
N GLU A 385 -20.82 -15.29 -27.42
CA GLU A 385 -21.07 -14.37 -28.55
C GLU A 385 -21.58 -13.00 -28.08
N SER A 386 -22.09 -12.89 -26.85
CA SER A 386 -22.48 -11.61 -26.24
C SER A 386 -21.28 -10.71 -25.87
N PHE A 387 -20.06 -11.24 -25.90
CA PHE A 387 -18.87 -10.58 -25.33
C PHE A 387 -18.56 -9.21 -25.96
N GLY A 388 -18.91 -9.00 -27.23
CA GLY A 388 -18.81 -7.70 -27.91
C GLY A 388 -19.58 -6.56 -27.24
N LYS A 389 -20.52 -6.82 -26.33
CA LYS A 389 -21.24 -5.77 -25.58
C LYS A 389 -20.41 -5.11 -24.48
N LEU A 390 -19.22 -5.63 -24.15
CA LEU A 390 -18.31 -5.06 -23.15
C LEU A 390 -17.60 -3.80 -23.67
N GLN A 391 -18.38 -2.73 -23.89
CA GLN A 391 -17.91 -1.52 -24.52
C GLN A 391 -16.89 -0.73 -23.69
N SER A 392 -16.75 -0.99 -22.38
CA SER A 392 -15.71 -0.37 -21.54
C SER A 392 -14.42 -1.17 -21.45
N LEU A 393 -14.35 -2.37 -22.04
CA LEU A 393 -13.22 -3.28 -21.88
C LEU A 393 -11.97 -2.71 -22.55
N GLU A 394 -10.93 -2.45 -21.76
CA GLU A 394 -9.67 -1.88 -22.23
C GLU A 394 -8.59 -2.94 -22.42
N LYS A 395 -8.52 -3.92 -21.51
CA LYS A 395 -7.50 -4.98 -21.58
C LYS A 395 -8.07 -6.35 -21.24
N LEU A 396 -7.69 -7.33 -22.07
CA LEU A 396 -8.16 -8.70 -21.98
C LEU A 396 -7.00 -9.70 -22.00
N TRP A 397 -6.86 -10.49 -20.94
CA TRP A 397 -5.86 -11.56 -20.87
C TRP A 397 -6.51 -12.94 -20.95
N ILE A 398 -6.32 -13.62 -22.08
CA ILE A 398 -6.89 -14.96 -22.35
C ILE A 398 -5.86 -15.93 -22.97
N PHE A 399 -4.57 -15.67 -22.76
CA PHE A 399 -3.49 -16.57 -23.15
C PHE A 399 -3.37 -17.74 -22.16
N MET A 400 -2.67 -18.81 -22.54
CA MET A 400 -2.67 -20.09 -21.84
C MET A 400 -4.10 -20.58 -21.53
N THR A 401 -4.99 -20.52 -22.53
CA THR A 401 -6.34 -21.08 -22.44
C THR A 401 -6.53 -22.21 -23.46
N LYS A 402 -7.73 -22.79 -23.52
CA LYS A 402 -8.12 -23.82 -24.49
C LYS A 402 -9.06 -23.26 -25.56
N ILE A 403 -9.05 -21.94 -25.77
CA ILE A 403 -9.90 -21.27 -26.76
C ILE A 403 -9.41 -21.64 -28.16
N GLU A 404 -10.28 -22.22 -28.97
CA GLU A 404 -10.00 -22.48 -30.39
C GLU A 404 -10.52 -21.37 -31.30
N GLN A 405 -11.64 -20.75 -30.92
CA GLN A 405 -12.38 -19.78 -31.72
C GLN A 405 -12.77 -18.58 -30.87
N LEU A 406 -12.52 -17.39 -31.42
CA LEU A 406 -13.03 -16.13 -30.87
C LEU A 406 -14.44 -15.86 -31.42
N PRO A 407 -15.37 -15.28 -30.64
CA PRO A 407 -16.68 -14.88 -31.13
C PRO A 407 -16.58 -13.74 -32.14
N GLU A 408 -17.50 -13.67 -33.11
CA GLU A 408 -17.46 -12.62 -34.15
C GLU A 408 -17.66 -11.23 -33.52
N SER A 409 -18.50 -11.13 -32.49
CA SER A 409 -18.74 -9.91 -31.73
C SER A 409 -17.49 -9.33 -31.05
N MET A 410 -16.39 -10.08 -30.93
CA MET A 410 -15.15 -9.53 -30.37
C MET A 410 -14.62 -8.34 -31.19
N SER A 411 -14.96 -8.27 -32.48
CA SER A 411 -14.66 -7.11 -33.33
C SER A 411 -15.40 -5.83 -32.92
N ASP A 412 -16.48 -5.93 -32.13
CA ASP A 412 -17.31 -4.80 -31.68
C ASP A 412 -16.78 -4.11 -30.42
N LEU A 413 -15.68 -4.61 -29.83
CA LEU A 413 -15.06 -4.05 -28.63
C LEU A 413 -14.33 -2.73 -28.92
N SER A 414 -15.09 -1.63 -28.98
CA SER A 414 -14.62 -0.33 -29.44
C SER A 414 -13.51 0.32 -28.59
N ASN A 415 -13.44 0.02 -27.29
CA ASN A 415 -12.43 0.58 -26.37
C ASN A 415 -11.28 -0.39 -26.05
N LEU A 416 -11.20 -1.55 -26.71
CA LEU A 416 -10.17 -2.54 -26.43
C LEU A 416 -8.80 -2.05 -26.90
N LYS A 417 -7.94 -1.73 -25.94
CA LYS A 417 -6.57 -1.24 -26.18
C LYS A 417 -5.58 -2.38 -26.32
N THR A 418 -5.72 -3.43 -25.51
CA THR A 418 -4.74 -4.53 -25.51
C THR A 418 -5.39 -5.88 -25.30
N ILE A 419 -5.01 -6.87 -26.11
CA ILE A 419 -5.44 -8.26 -25.95
C ILE A 419 -4.22 -9.19 -25.92
N TYR A 420 -4.22 -10.13 -24.98
CA TYR A 420 -3.15 -11.10 -24.78
C TYR A 420 -3.66 -12.48 -25.16
N LEU A 421 -3.08 -13.07 -26.21
CA LEU A 421 -3.54 -14.29 -26.86
C LEU A 421 -2.44 -15.34 -26.98
N ASP A 422 -2.85 -16.61 -27.07
CA ASP A 422 -1.96 -17.69 -27.50
C ASP A 422 -1.68 -17.62 -29.01
N LEU A 423 -0.45 -18.00 -29.39
CA LEU A 423 -0.01 -18.09 -30.77
C LEU A 423 -0.95 -18.96 -31.63
N GLY A 424 -1.50 -20.04 -31.05
CA GLY A 424 -2.44 -20.93 -31.74
C GLY A 424 -3.74 -20.24 -32.16
N ILE A 425 -4.25 -19.30 -31.33
CA ILE A 425 -5.47 -18.53 -31.64
C ILE A 425 -5.22 -17.66 -32.88
N ILE A 426 -4.05 -17.02 -32.95
CA ILE A 426 -3.67 -16.11 -34.03
C ILE A 426 -3.39 -16.85 -35.34
N GLN A 427 -2.79 -18.03 -35.26
CA GLN A 427 -2.48 -18.86 -36.44
C GLN A 427 -3.72 -19.53 -37.03
N SER A 428 -4.79 -19.70 -36.25
CA SER A 428 -6.04 -20.32 -36.68
C SER A 428 -6.72 -19.54 -37.81
N ALA A 429 -7.00 -20.23 -38.92
CA ALA A 429 -7.73 -19.64 -40.04
C ALA A 429 -9.12 -19.11 -39.66
N LYS A 430 -9.75 -19.72 -38.63
CA LYS A 430 -11.07 -19.34 -38.13
C LYS A 430 -11.07 -17.94 -37.49
N ASN A 431 -9.95 -17.53 -36.87
CA ASN A 431 -9.85 -16.26 -36.15
C ASN A 431 -9.28 -15.12 -37.02
N LYS A 432 -8.82 -15.40 -38.25
CA LYS A 432 -8.14 -14.42 -39.12
C LYS A 432 -8.93 -13.13 -39.36
N LYS A 433 -10.25 -13.22 -39.50
CA LYS A 433 -11.14 -12.07 -39.70
C LYS A 433 -11.12 -11.19 -38.45
N ILE A 434 -11.42 -11.77 -37.28
CA ILE A 434 -11.49 -11.08 -35.99
C ILE A 434 -10.14 -10.44 -35.64
N ILE A 435 -9.03 -11.16 -35.79
CA ILE A 435 -7.69 -10.61 -35.53
C ILE A 435 -7.38 -9.40 -36.42
N ARG A 436 -7.79 -9.45 -37.69
CA ARG A 436 -7.62 -8.32 -38.63
C ARG A 436 -8.48 -7.13 -38.20
N ASP A 437 -9.71 -7.36 -37.78
CA ASP A 437 -10.62 -6.30 -37.38
C ASP A 437 -10.17 -5.64 -36.06
N LEU A 438 -9.70 -6.43 -35.08
CA LEU A 438 -9.05 -5.91 -33.86
C LEU A 438 -7.83 -5.04 -34.19
N SER A 439 -6.99 -5.48 -35.12
CA SER A 439 -5.83 -4.70 -35.57
C SER A 439 -6.24 -3.38 -36.25
N ARG A 440 -7.32 -3.38 -37.04
CA ARG A 440 -7.88 -2.16 -37.65
C ARG A 440 -8.41 -1.19 -36.62
N ASN A 441 -8.95 -1.70 -35.51
CA ASN A 441 -9.40 -0.92 -34.37
C ASN A 441 -8.24 -0.42 -33.47
N LYS A 442 -6.98 -0.60 -33.91
CA LYS A 442 -5.76 -0.20 -33.17
C LYS A 442 -5.62 -0.90 -31.81
N THR A 443 -6.17 -2.10 -31.66
CA THR A 443 -5.92 -2.94 -30.49
C THR A 443 -4.51 -3.55 -30.58
N ASP A 444 -3.70 -3.37 -29.53
CA ASP A 444 -2.42 -4.03 -29.38
C ASP A 444 -2.61 -5.52 -29.10
N ILE A 445 -2.16 -6.37 -30.01
CA ILE A 445 -2.25 -7.83 -29.87
C ILE A 445 -0.90 -8.36 -29.38
N ILE A 446 -0.87 -8.79 -28.11
CA ILE A 446 0.33 -9.36 -27.48
C ILE A 446 0.24 -10.88 -27.52
N VAL A 447 1.30 -11.52 -28.01
CA VAL A 447 1.29 -12.95 -28.34
C VAL A 447 2.14 -13.76 -27.38
N TYR A 448 1.59 -14.88 -26.91
CA TYR A 448 2.24 -15.83 -26.03
C TYR A 448 2.38 -17.22 -26.69
N SER A 449 3.47 -17.91 -26.38
CA SER A 449 3.58 -19.36 -26.53
C SER A 449 3.91 -19.96 -25.17
N GLY A 450 2.89 -20.59 -24.56
CA GLY A 450 2.95 -20.95 -23.15
C GLY A 450 3.22 -19.71 -22.29
N LYS A 451 4.23 -19.78 -21.41
CA LYS A 451 4.58 -18.69 -20.49
C LYS A 451 5.43 -17.58 -21.12
N LYS A 452 5.86 -17.72 -22.38
CA LYS A 452 6.78 -16.78 -23.02
C LYS A 452 6.02 -15.81 -23.93
N ARG A 453 6.15 -14.51 -23.66
CA ARG A 453 5.76 -13.46 -24.60
C ARG A 453 6.71 -13.47 -25.81
N ILE A 454 6.14 -13.46 -27.01
CA ILE A 454 6.89 -13.51 -28.27
C ILE A 454 6.92 -12.14 -28.97
N SER A 455 5.85 -11.36 -28.87
CA SER A 455 5.72 -10.02 -29.45
C SER A 455 4.67 -9.23 -28.71
#